data_AF-A0A9D0HHK9-F1
#
_entry.id   AF-A0A9D0HHK9-F1
#
_cell.length_a   1.000
_cell.length_b   1.000
_cell.length_c   1.000
_cell.angle_alpha   90.00
_cell.angle_beta   90.00
_cell.angle_gamma   90.00
#
_symmetry.space_group_name_H-M   'P 1'
#
loop_
_entity.id
_entity.type
_entity.pdbx_description
1 polymer ?
#
loop_
_entity_poly.entity_id
_entity_poly.type
_entity_poly.pdbx_seq_one_letter_code
_entity_poly.pdbx_strand_id
1 'polypeptide(L)'
;MRTFFSSVSWLSTLASLCVMAACAGAETEVPSDGGGTGGTSGCVPSLEVCDGIDNNCDMQVDEGCLCIEGETQSCYSGEEAVRNVGACADGIQTCDASGSWGGCEGEVLPTEEVCDGQDNNCNTQTDEGFGSVTCGLGQCQVTVQECLDGVPQACIPAAPQPESCNMLDDDCDGDVDEDCACQNGSQQACYT
;
A
#
# COMPACT_ATOMS: atom_id res chain seq x y z
N MET A 1 -12.86 64.58 3.62
CA MET A 1 -14.16 63.87 3.53
C MET A 1 -14.03 62.61 4.37
N ARG A 2 -14.40 62.51 5.64
CA ARG A 2 -15.68 62.78 6.33
C ARG A 2 -16.86 61.94 5.80
N THR A 3 -17.20 60.92 6.62
CA THR A 3 -18.55 60.47 7.10
C THR A 3 -19.50 59.81 6.09
N PHE A 4 -20.34 58.79 6.37
CA PHE A 4 -21.10 58.28 7.55
C PHE A 4 -21.33 56.75 7.38
N PHE A 5 -21.20 55.86 8.37
CA PHE A 5 -22.14 55.44 9.45
C PHE A 5 -23.58 55.07 9.03
N SER A 6 -23.91 53.78 9.13
CA SER A 6 -25.12 53.22 9.77
C SER A 6 -24.96 51.69 9.87
N SER A 7 -24.73 51.10 11.06
CA SER A 7 -25.76 50.67 12.04
C SER A 7 -26.89 49.88 11.37
N VAL A 8 -27.18 48.63 11.75
CA VAL A 8 -27.87 48.30 13.00
C VAL A 8 -27.57 46.86 13.43
N SER A 9 -27.22 46.73 14.71
CA SER A 9 -27.18 45.52 15.52
C SER A 9 -28.52 44.77 15.54
N TRP A 10 -28.46 43.44 15.48
CA TRP A 10 -29.38 42.61 16.25
C TRP A 10 -28.56 41.73 17.19
N LEU A 11 -28.60 42.13 18.46
CA LEU A 11 -28.33 41.26 19.59
C LEU A 11 -29.36 40.12 19.55
N SER A 12 -28.90 38.89 19.78
CA SER A 12 -29.70 37.90 20.50
C SER A 12 -28.74 37.00 21.28
N THR A 13 -28.40 37.51 22.46
CA THR A 13 -27.96 36.74 23.60
C THR A 13 -28.98 35.66 23.95
N LEU A 14 -28.59 34.40 23.89
CA LEU A 14 -29.05 33.40 24.84
C LEU A 14 -27.81 32.74 25.46
N ALA A 15 -27.32 33.42 26.50
CA ALA A 15 -26.60 32.74 27.57
C ALA A 15 -27.58 31.74 28.19
N SER A 16 -27.35 30.45 27.93
CA SER A 16 -27.89 29.40 28.77
C SER A 16 -26.77 28.94 29.70
N LEU A 17 -26.76 29.54 30.89
CA LEU A 17 -26.13 28.97 32.07
C LEU A 17 -26.71 27.56 32.25
N CYS A 18 -25.91 26.52 32.01
CA CYS A 18 -26.09 25.29 32.78
C CYS A 18 -25.08 25.35 33.93
N VAL A 19 -25.63 25.67 35.09
CA VAL A 19 -25.02 25.61 36.41
C VAL A 19 -24.43 24.23 36.63
N MET A 20 -23.25 24.21 37.26
CA MET A 20 -22.67 23.07 37.95
C MET A 20 -23.73 22.31 38.76
N ALA A 21 -24.23 21.20 38.23
CA ALA A 21 -24.91 20.19 39.01
C ALA A 21 -23.90 19.09 39.28
N ALA A 22 -23.42 19.05 40.52
CA ALA A 22 -22.75 17.90 41.08
C ALA A 22 -23.65 16.67 40.88
N CYS A 23 -23.20 15.71 40.07
CA CYS A 23 -23.72 14.36 40.14
C CYS A 23 -22.96 13.65 41.28
N ALA A 24 -23.42 13.91 42.50
CA ALA A 24 -23.24 12.98 43.60
C ALA A 24 -24.47 12.07 43.60
N GLY A 25 -24.22 10.76 43.58
CA GLY A 25 -25.23 9.72 43.52
C GLY A 25 -24.99 8.86 42.29
N ALA A 26 -24.90 7.55 42.38
CA ALA A 26 -24.87 6.65 43.51
C ALA A 26 -24.17 5.40 42.97
N GLU A 27 -23.66 4.57 43.87
CA GLU A 27 -23.29 3.20 43.57
C GLU A 27 -24.30 2.55 42.59
N THR A 28 -23.87 2.29 41.36
CA THR A 28 -24.46 1.18 40.61
C THR A 28 -23.49 0.03 40.82
N GLU A 29 -23.68 -0.61 41.97
CA GLU A 29 -23.44 -2.02 42.20
C GLU A 29 -23.65 -2.72 40.85
N VAL A 30 -22.56 -3.21 40.25
CA VAL A 30 -22.69 -4.29 39.28
C VAL A 30 -23.48 -5.37 40.02
N PRO A 31 -24.59 -5.88 39.49
CA PRO A 31 -25.21 -7.07 40.06
C PRO A 31 -24.20 -8.20 39.86
N SER A 32 -23.31 -8.38 40.84
CA SER A 32 -22.62 -9.63 41.09
C SER A 32 -23.67 -10.59 41.65
N ASP A 33 -24.66 -10.92 40.83
CA ASP A 33 -25.50 -12.09 41.02
C ASP A 33 -24.62 -13.31 40.71
N GLY A 34 -23.88 -13.69 41.73
CA GLY A 34 -22.96 -14.81 41.75
C GLY A 34 -22.44 -15.09 43.15
N GLY A 35 -23.24 -14.83 44.18
CA GLY A 35 -23.04 -15.37 45.52
C GLY A 35 -23.16 -16.89 45.49
N GLY A 36 -22.07 -17.57 45.11
CA GLY A 36 -21.89 -19.01 45.20
C GLY A 36 -21.20 -19.38 46.51
N THR A 37 -21.93 -19.33 47.61
CA THR A 37 -21.52 -20.05 48.83
C THR A 37 -21.71 -21.54 48.60
N GLY A 38 -20.65 -22.34 48.68
CA GLY A 38 -20.75 -23.80 48.81
C GLY A 38 -20.22 -24.57 47.60
N GLY A 39 -19.19 -25.37 47.85
CA GLY A 39 -18.51 -26.16 46.84
C GLY A 39 -19.35 -27.25 46.16
N THR A 40 -18.66 -27.93 45.24
CA THR A 40 -19.08 -29.09 44.45
C THR A 40 -19.95 -28.80 43.23
N SER A 41 -19.52 -27.86 42.36
CA SER A 41 -19.96 -27.86 40.97
C SER A 41 -18.79 -28.27 40.06
N GLY A 42 -18.59 -29.59 39.93
CA GLY A 42 -18.18 -30.28 38.71
C GLY A 42 -16.95 -29.85 37.88
N CYS A 43 -16.22 -28.79 38.20
CA CYS A 43 -15.03 -28.43 37.45
C CYS A 43 -13.87 -29.31 37.95
N VAL A 44 -13.22 -29.98 37.01
CA VAL A 44 -12.04 -30.80 37.26
C VAL A 44 -10.87 -29.94 36.79
N PRO A 45 -10.00 -29.45 37.69
CA PRO A 45 -8.90 -28.57 37.32
C PRO A 45 -8.06 -29.18 36.20
N SER A 46 -8.00 -28.47 35.08
CA SER A 46 -7.10 -28.74 33.95
C SER A 46 -6.13 -27.57 33.74
N LEU A 47 -5.21 -27.72 32.80
CA LEU A 47 -4.41 -26.59 32.34
C LEU A 47 -5.35 -25.56 31.69
N GLU A 48 -5.04 -24.27 31.86
CA GLU A 48 -5.76 -23.19 31.18
C GLU A 48 -5.76 -23.39 29.67
N VAL A 49 -6.94 -23.20 29.10
CA VAL A 49 -7.20 -23.07 27.66
C VAL A 49 -7.92 -21.74 27.52
N CYS A 50 -7.57 -20.95 26.51
CA CYS A 50 -8.03 -19.58 26.39
C CYS A 50 -9.41 -19.52 25.71
N ASP A 51 -10.40 -20.17 26.34
CA ASP A 51 -11.76 -20.40 25.81
C ASP A 51 -12.84 -19.59 26.54
N GLY A 52 -12.44 -18.67 27.43
CA GLY A 52 -13.35 -17.85 28.23
C GLY A 52 -13.92 -18.59 29.44
N ILE A 53 -13.36 -19.75 29.80
CA ILE A 53 -13.80 -20.58 30.93
C ILE A 53 -12.62 -20.80 31.88
N ASP A 54 -12.85 -20.62 33.17
CA ASP A 54 -11.91 -21.01 34.23
C ASP A 54 -11.70 -22.54 34.24
N ASN A 55 -10.62 -22.98 33.59
CA ASN A 55 -10.30 -24.39 33.36
C ASN A 55 -9.58 -25.01 34.58
N ASN A 56 -8.79 -24.22 35.30
CA ASN A 56 -8.04 -24.63 36.49
C ASN A 56 -8.82 -24.44 37.81
N CYS A 57 -9.98 -23.80 37.75
CA CYS A 57 -10.89 -23.51 38.86
C CYS A 57 -10.32 -22.60 39.95
N ASP A 58 -9.40 -21.68 39.61
CA ASP A 58 -8.77 -20.76 40.56
C ASP A 58 -9.51 -19.42 40.73
N MET A 59 -10.67 -19.30 40.09
CA MET A 59 -11.56 -18.13 40.08
C MET A 59 -11.07 -16.96 39.22
N GLN A 60 -10.05 -17.18 38.41
CA GLN A 60 -9.70 -16.29 37.33
C GLN A 60 -10.06 -17.01 36.01
N VAL A 61 -10.28 -16.24 34.93
CA VAL A 61 -10.56 -16.81 33.61
C VAL A 61 -9.39 -16.47 32.68
N ASP A 62 -8.87 -17.49 31.99
CA ASP A 62 -7.84 -17.41 30.93
C ASP A 62 -6.52 -16.74 31.38
N GLU A 63 -5.98 -17.11 32.55
CA GLU A 63 -4.73 -16.50 33.06
C GLU A 63 -3.53 -16.89 32.19
N GLY A 64 -2.73 -15.88 31.85
CA GLY A 64 -1.51 -16.09 31.05
C GLY A 64 -1.76 -16.20 29.55
N CYS A 65 -3.00 -16.01 29.09
CA CYS A 65 -3.35 -15.83 27.69
C CYS A 65 -3.08 -14.39 27.23
N LEU A 66 -2.63 -14.21 25.97
CA LEU A 66 -2.50 -12.88 25.34
C LEU A 66 -3.80 -12.42 24.68
N CYS A 67 -4.69 -13.36 24.36
CA CYS A 67 -5.97 -13.17 23.70
C CYS A 67 -6.88 -14.38 23.92
N ILE A 68 -8.16 -14.26 23.56
CA ILE A 68 -9.16 -15.34 23.66
C ILE A 68 -9.33 -16.03 22.30
N GLU A 69 -9.51 -17.35 22.27
CA GLU A 69 -9.70 -18.13 21.03
C GLU A 69 -10.76 -17.49 20.12
N GLY A 70 -10.38 -17.25 18.86
CA GLY A 70 -11.26 -16.67 17.85
C GLY A 70 -11.37 -15.14 17.89
N GLU A 71 -10.75 -14.46 18.86
CA GLU A 71 -10.57 -13.01 18.81
C GLU A 71 -9.74 -12.63 17.57
N THR A 72 -10.03 -11.48 16.96
CA THR A 72 -9.34 -11.00 15.75
C THR A 72 -8.86 -9.57 15.93
N GLN A 73 -7.69 -9.25 15.39
CA GLN A 73 -7.20 -7.87 15.33
C GLN A 73 -6.43 -7.59 14.03
N SER A 74 -6.34 -6.31 13.66
CA SER A 74 -5.46 -5.86 12.59
C SER A 74 -4.00 -6.11 12.96
N CYS A 75 -3.19 -6.47 11.98
CA CYS A 75 -1.76 -6.67 12.15
C CYS A 75 -1.02 -6.21 10.91
N TYR A 76 0.25 -5.92 11.10
CA TYR A 76 1.18 -5.59 10.03
C TYR A 76 2.59 -5.90 10.54
N SER A 77 3.35 -6.72 9.81
CA SER A 77 4.69 -7.16 10.23
C SER A 77 5.83 -6.35 9.60
N GLY A 78 5.51 -5.48 8.63
CA GLY A 78 6.46 -4.61 7.96
C GLY A 78 6.84 -3.35 8.74
N GLU A 79 7.57 -2.43 8.09
CA GLU A 79 7.92 -1.15 8.71
C GLU A 79 6.68 -0.24 8.84
N GLU A 80 6.44 0.32 10.02
CA GLU A 80 5.28 1.20 10.26
C GLU A 80 5.24 2.44 9.35
N ALA A 81 6.39 2.88 8.83
CA ALA A 81 6.48 4.04 7.94
C ALA A 81 5.83 3.81 6.55
N VAL A 82 5.75 2.56 6.11
CA VAL A 82 5.19 2.16 4.79
C VAL A 82 3.84 1.45 4.92
N ARG A 83 3.31 1.35 6.15
CA ARG A 83 2.04 0.71 6.45
C ARG A 83 0.88 1.49 5.83
N ASN A 84 -0.02 0.78 5.13
CA ASN A 84 -1.16 1.37 4.42
C ASN A 84 -0.75 2.46 3.38
N VAL A 85 0.43 2.31 2.78
CA VAL A 85 0.94 3.15 1.67
C VAL A 85 0.94 2.31 0.41
N GLY A 86 0.45 2.87 -0.71
CA GLY A 86 0.48 2.17 -1.99
C GLY A 86 -0.32 0.86 -1.96
N ALA A 87 0.33 -0.23 -2.36
CA ALA A 87 -0.22 -1.58 -2.29
C ALA A 87 -0.14 -2.22 -0.89
N CYS A 88 0.68 -1.68 0.03
CA CYS A 88 0.83 -2.25 1.36
C CYS A 88 -0.43 -2.10 2.19
N ALA A 89 -0.79 -3.16 2.91
CA ALA A 89 -2.04 -3.22 3.65
C ALA A 89 -1.91 -4.11 4.89
N ASP A 90 -2.75 -3.80 5.88
CA ASP A 90 -2.88 -4.61 7.09
C ASP A 90 -3.53 -5.96 6.79
N GLY A 91 -3.05 -6.98 7.48
CA GLY A 91 -3.71 -8.28 7.59
C GLY A 91 -4.58 -8.37 8.83
N ILE A 92 -5.11 -9.57 9.07
CA ILE A 92 -5.84 -9.92 10.29
C ILE A 92 -5.15 -11.13 10.93
N GLN A 93 -4.87 -11.02 12.22
CA GLN A 93 -4.44 -12.16 13.03
C GLN A 93 -5.61 -12.62 13.89
N THR A 94 -5.74 -13.95 14.01
CA THR A 94 -6.76 -14.60 14.83
C THR A 94 -6.08 -15.29 16.00
N CYS A 95 -6.64 -15.15 17.19
CA CYS A 95 -6.14 -15.84 18.37
C CYS A 95 -6.44 -17.34 18.28
N ASP A 96 -5.43 -18.15 18.55
CA ASP A 96 -5.58 -19.61 18.58
C ASP A 96 -6.03 -20.12 19.97
N ALA A 97 -6.34 -21.41 20.04
CA ALA A 97 -6.74 -22.08 21.29
C ALA A 97 -5.65 -22.08 22.38
N SER A 98 -4.41 -21.70 22.06
CA SER A 98 -3.33 -21.54 23.03
C SER A 98 -3.23 -20.12 23.61
N GLY A 99 -4.15 -19.22 23.23
CA GLY A 99 -4.15 -17.82 23.67
C GLY A 99 -3.05 -16.99 23.06
N SER A 100 -2.57 -17.40 21.89
CA SER A 100 -1.53 -16.70 21.14
C SER A 100 -2.10 -16.17 19.83
N TRP A 101 -1.63 -14.99 19.42
CA TRP A 101 -1.95 -14.46 18.09
C TRP A 101 -1.28 -15.32 17.02
N GLY A 102 -2.08 -15.77 16.04
CA GLY A 102 -1.58 -16.46 14.87
C GLY A 102 -0.81 -15.54 13.90
N GLY A 103 -0.53 -16.05 12.70
CA GLY A 103 0.07 -15.26 11.63
C GLY A 103 -0.81 -14.09 11.21
N CYS A 104 -0.19 -13.08 10.62
CA CYS A 104 -0.89 -11.93 10.07
C CYS A 104 -1.42 -12.26 8.66
N GLU A 105 -2.61 -12.85 8.60
CA GLU A 105 -3.18 -13.32 7.35
C GLU A 105 -3.68 -12.16 6.48
N GLY A 106 -3.27 -12.13 5.21
CA GLY A 106 -3.71 -11.14 4.25
C GLY A 106 -2.98 -9.79 4.30
N GLU A 107 -1.90 -9.67 5.09
CA GLU A 107 -1.04 -8.50 4.99
C GLU A 107 -0.35 -8.42 3.62
N VAL A 108 -0.12 -7.19 3.15
CA VAL A 108 0.67 -6.93 1.94
C VAL A 108 1.90 -6.13 2.36
N LEU A 109 3.06 -6.77 2.24
CA LEU A 109 4.35 -6.17 2.54
C LEU A 109 4.98 -5.55 1.28
N PRO A 110 5.92 -4.60 1.43
CA PRO A 110 6.65 -4.03 0.30
C PRO A 110 7.35 -5.09 -0.55
N THR A 111 7.22 -5.00 -1.86
CA THR A 111 7.96 -5.82 -2.83
C THR A 111 8.74 -4.93 -3.81
N GLU A 112 9.48 -5.50 -4.76
CA GLU A 112 10.04 -4.71 -5.86
C GLU A 112 8.91 -4.14 -6.75
N GLU A 113 9.18 -3.00 -7.39
CA GLU A 113 8.25 -2.37 -8.32
C GLU A 113 7.99 -3.25 -9.53
N VAL A 114 6.72 -3.32 -9.92
CA VAL A 114 6.25 -3.93 -11.15
C VAL A 114 5.48 -2.86 -11.91
N CYS A 115 5.67 -2.78 -13.22
CA CYS A 115 4.95 -1.82 -14.05
C CYS A 115 3.47 -2.25 -14.18
N ASP A 116 2.67 -1.89 -13.18
CA ASP A 116 1.27 -2.28 -13.04
C ASP A 116 0.37 -1.11 -12.58
N GLY A 117 0.94 0.08 -12.40
CA GLY A 117 0.22 1.27 -11.96
C GLY A 117 0.02 1.33 -10.45
N GLN A 118 0.70 0.49 -9.68
CA GLN A 118 0.68 0.47 -8.22
C GLN A 118 2.05 0.85 -7.65
N ASP A 119 2.05 1.25 -6.38
CA ASP A 119 3.26 1.47 -5.58
C ASP A 119 3.49 0.17 -4.79
N ASN A 120 4.27 -0.76 -5.36
CA ASN A 120 4.43 -2.11 -4.80
C ASN A 120 5.42 -2.13 -3.62
N ASN A 121 6.39 -1.21 -3.62
CA ASN A 121 7.37 -1.07 -2.55
C ASN A 121 6.94 -0.06 -1.47
N CYS A 122 5.76 0.52 -1.64
CA CYS A 122 5.06 1.36 -0.66
C CYS A 122 5.86 2.60 -0.27
N ASN A 123 6.58 3.18 -1.23
CA ASN A 123 7.45 4.34 -1.03
C ASN A 123 6.83 5.67 -1.47
N THR A 124 5.53 5.68 -1.80
CA THR A 124 4.73 6.82 -2.30
C THR A 124 4.96 7.21 -3.76
N GLN A 125 5.79 6.47 -4.48
CA GLN A 125 5.95 6.60 -5.92
C GLN A 125 5.36 5.37 -6.60
N THR A 126 4.85 5.56 -7.81
CA THR A 126 4.18 4.51 -8.58
C THR A 126 5.04 4.22 -9.79
N ASP A 127 5.31 2.94 -10.03
CA ASP A 127 6.11 2.45 -11.16
C ASP A 127 7.44 3.23 -11.31
N GLU A 128 8.21 3.41 -10.25
CA GLU A 128 9.54 4.02 -10.33
C GLU A 128 10.67 3.00 -10.55
N GLY A 129 11.88 3.51 -10.84
CA GLY A 129 13.03 2.66 -11.11
C GLY A 129 13.06 2.03 -12.50
N PHE A 130 11.98 2.18 -13.29
CA PHE A 130 11.97 1.84 -14.71
C PHE A 130 12.77 2.85 -15.53
N GLY A 131 13.51 2.35 -16.52
CA GLY A 131 14.36 3.17 -17.37
C GLY A 131 13.73 3.48 -18.71
N SER A 132 14.60 3.79 -19.66
CA SER A 132 14.26 3.87 -21.08
C SER A 132 15.04 2.82 -21.85
N VAL A 133 14.36 2.14 -22.76
CA VAL A 133 14.98 1.19 -23.68
C VAL A 133 15.11 1.84 -25.05
N THR A 134 16.23 1.58 -25.71
CA THR A 134 16.50 2.06 -27.07
C THR A 134 16.73 0.88 -27.98
N CYS A 135 16.05 0.87 -29.13
CA CYS A 135 16.09 -0.23 -30.09
C CYS A 135 16.11 0.30 -31.53
N GLY A 136 16.59 -0.52 -32.45
CA GLY A 136 16.81 -0.16 -33.85
C GLY A 136 18.28 0.12 -34.14
N LEU A 137 18.59 0.27 -35.42
CA LEU A 137 19.90 0.66 -35.94
C LEU A 137 19.74 1.95 -36.74
N GLY A 138 20.82 2.71 -36.88
CA GLY A 138 20.85 3.91 -37.71
C GLY A 138 19.69 4.87 -37.42
N GLN A 139 18.99 5.27 -38.47
CA GLN A 139 17.84 6.17 -38.41
C GLN A 139 16.57 5.52 -37.83
N CYS A 140 16.50 4.20 -37.78
CA CYS A 140 15.38 3.49 -37.19
C CYS A 140 15.44 3.41 -35.67
N GLN A 141 16.50 3.93 -35.06
CA GLN A 141 16.67 3.93 -33.63
C GLN A 141 15.57 4.77 -32.95
N VAL A 142 14.85 4.15 -32.03
CA VAL A 142 13.86 4.81 -31.18
C VAL A 142 14.17 4.55 -29.71
N THR A 143 13.78 5.49 -28.86
CA THR A 143 13.89 5.37 -27.41
C THR A 143 12.49 5.49 -26.81
N VAL A 144 12.10 4.52 -26.00
CA VAL A 144 10.81 4.49 -25.29
C VAL A 144 11.05 4.30 -23.79
N GLN A 145 10.15 4.80 -22.95
CA GLN A 145 10.14 4.46 -21.52
C GLN A 145 9.73 2.99 -21.37
N GLU A 146 10.32 2.26 -20.43
CA GLU A 146 9.98 0.85 -20.19
C GLU A 146 8.61 0.68 -19.56
N CYS A 147 8.23 1.62 -18.70
CA CYS A 147 6.90 1.70 -18.10
C CYS A 147 6.29 3.07 -18.41
N LEU A 148 5.05 3.09 -18.89
CA LEU A 148 4.28 4.31 -19.09
C LEU A 148 2.85 4.08 -18.60
N ASP A 149 2.43 4.84 -17.60
CA ASP A 149 1.10 4.80 -17.01
C ASP A 149 0.66 3.37 -16.59
N GLY A 150 1.55 2.63 -15.91
CA GLY A 150 1.28 1.24 -15.46
C GLY A 150 1.25 0.21 -16.57
N VAL A 151 1.74 0.54 -17.77
CA VAL A 151 1.79 -0.37 -18.91
C VAL A 151 3.23 -0.55 -19.40
N PRO A 152 3.74 -1.80 -19.42
CA PRO A 152 5.04 -2.09 -20.02
C PRO A 152 5.01 -1.76 -21.50
N GLN A 153 5.98 -0.96 -21.96
CA GLN A 153 6.06 -0.58 -23.36
C GLN A 153 6.99 -1.52 -24.13
N ALA A 154 6.58 -1.88 -25.35
CA ALA A 154 7.47 -2.56 -26.27
C ALA A 154 8.34 -1.54 -27.00
N CYS A 155 9.64 -1.82 -27.11
CA CYS A 155 10.51 -1.08 -28.01
C CYS A 155 10.41 -1.68 -29.41
N ILE A 156 9.71 -0.99 -30.30
CA ILE A 156 9.59 -1.37 -31.71
C ILE A 156 10.38 -0.34 -32.53
N PRO A 157 11.48 -0.73 -33.20
CA PRO A 157 12.23 0.16 -34.08
C PRO A 157 11.35 0.82 -35.14
N ALA A 158 11.75 2.00 -35.64
CA ALA A 158 11.05 2.59 -36.78
C ALA A 158 11.17 1.67 -38.00
N ALA A 159 10.17 1.72 -38.88
CA ALA A 159 10.15 0.87 -40.05
C ALA A 159 11.27 1.29 -41.02
N PRO A 160 12.10 0.34 -41.52
CA PRO A 160 13.16 0.64 -42.48
C PRO A 160 12.56 1.19 -43.77
N GLN A 161 13.24 2.15 -44.37
CA GLN A 161 12.86 2.77 -45.64
C GLN A 161 13.91 2.45 -46.70
N PRO A 162 13.58 2.43 -48.00
CA PRO A 162 14.58 2.26 -49.04
C PRO A 162 15.65 3.36 -48.96
N GLU A 163 16.90 2.98 -49.20
CA GLU A 163 18.05 3.89 -49.19
C GLU A 163 17.83 5.14 -50.04
N SER A 164 18.04 6.29 -49.40
CA SER A 164 18.23 7.55 -50.08
C SER A 164 19.68 7.96 -49.89
N CYS A 165 20.40 8.27 -50.98
CA CYS A 165 21.82 8.62 -50.94
C CYS A 165 22.10 9.94 -50.22
N ASN A 166 21.96 9.96 -48.90
CA ASN A 166 21.88 11.11 -48.02
C ASN A 166 22.86 11.00 -46.84
N MET A 167 23.75 9.99 -46.85
CA MET A 167 24.73 9.67 -45.80
C MET A 167 24.09 9.17 -44.51
N LEU A 168 22.89 8.60 -44.58
CA LEU A 168 22.16 8.03 -43.46
C LEU A 168 21.77 6.60 -43.84
N ASP A 169 21.73 5.74 -42.84
CA ASP A 169 21.24 4.36 -42.93
C ASP A 169 19.71 4.40 -42.82
N ASP A 170 19.04 4.54 -43.98
CA ASP A 170 17.59 4.73 -44.06
C ASP A 170 16.85 3.37 -43.99
N ASP A 171 17.51 2.29 -44.42
CA ASP A 171 16.99 0.92 -44.41
C ASP A 171 17.38 0.10 -43.17
N CYS A 172 18.26 0.66 -42.35
CA CYS A 172 18.59 0.19 -41.01
C CYS A 172 19.23 -1.19 -40.99
N ASP A 173 19.97 -1.54 -42.04
CA ASP A 173 20.74 -2.77 -42.16
C ASP A 173 22.16 -2.68 -41.55
N GLY A 174 22.60 -1.46 -41.24
CA GLY A 174 23.86 -1.14 -40.58
C GLY A 174 24.97 -0.65 -41.50
N ASP A 175 24.75 -0.64 -42.82
CA ASP A 175 25.59 0.05 -43.79
C ASP A 175 25.01 1.46 -44.10
N VAL A 176 25.74 2.27 -44.87
CA VAL A 176 25.28 3.63 -45.25
C VAL A 176 25.40 3.78 -46.75
N ASP A 177 24.29 4.15 -47.41
CA ASP A 177 24.19 4.40 -48.85
C ASP A 177 24.60 3.18 -49.74
N GLU A 178 24.34 1.94 -49.33
CA GLU A 178 24.82 0.69 -49.97
C GLU A 178 24.07 0.28 -51.25
N ASP A 179 22.83 0.70 -51.44
CA ASP A 179 22.03 0.43 -52.65
C ASP A 179 21.85 1.66 -53.58
N CYS A 180 22.79 2.59 -53.48
CA CYS A 180 22.83 3.81 -54.27
C CYS A 180 23.40 3.60 -55.68
N ALA A 181 22.64 4.02 -56.71
CA ALA A 181 23.17 4.07 -58.07
C ALA A 181 24.35 5.07 -58.16
N CYS A 182 25.49 4.62 -58.69
CA CYS A 182 26.69 5.46 -58.85
C CYS A 182 26.36 6.74 -59.66
N GLN A 183 26.52 7.90 -59.01
CA GLN A 183 26.36 9.21 -59.63
C GLN A 183 27.59 9.56 -60.47
N ASN A 184 27.43 10.38 -61.51
CA ASN A 184 28.54 10.80 -62.36
C ASN A 184 29.59 11.57 -61.54
N GLY A 185 30.78 10.98 -61.37
CA GLY A 185 31.87 11.51 -60.56
C GLY A 185 32.10 10.80 -59.22
N SER A 186 31.31 9.78 -58.87
CA SER A 186 31.55 8.95 -57.68
C SER A 186 32.92 8.25 -57.75
N GLN A 187 33.71 8.37 -56.69
CA GLN A 187 34.99 7.68 -56.53
C GLN A 187 34.81 6.56 -55.50
N GLN A 188 35.35 5.38 -55.78
CA GLN A 188 35.36 4.24 -54.88
C GLN A 188 36.81 3.79 -54.69
N ALA A 189 37.13 3.28 -53.50
CA ALA A 189 38.47 2.87 -53.15
C ALA A 189 38.91 1.70 -54.06
N CYS A 190 40.08 1.83 -54.68
CA CYS A 190 40.70 0.72 -55.38
C CYS A 190 41.26 -0.26 -54.34
N TYR A 191 40.73 -1.48 -54.27
CA TYR A 191 41.35 -2.57 -53.52
C TYR A 191 42.29 -3.35 -54.46
N THR A 192 43.45 -3.77 -53.93
CA THR A 192 44.52 -4.48 -54.65
C THR A 192 44.29 -5.97 -54.78
#